data_AF-A0A7Y3C9C3-F1
#
_entry.id   AF-A0A7Y3C9C3-F1
#
_cell.length_a   1.000
_cell.length_b   1.000
_cell.length_c   1.000
_cell.angle_alpha   90.00
_cell.angle_beta   90.00
_cell.angle_gamma   90.00
#
_symmetry.space_group_name_H-M   'P 1'
#
loop_
_entity.id
_entity.type
_entity.pdbx_description
1 polymer ?
#
loop_
_entity_poly.entity_id
_entity_poly.type
_entity_poly.pdbx_seq_one_letter_code
_entity_poly.pdbx_strand_id
1 'polypeptide(L)' 'DYFLANYTAGLRVIDISGIENSTIVEKGFFDSYPSGNSASFDGVWSVYPYFDSGKIILNDINSGFFVIEASN' A
#
# COMPACT_ATOMS: atom_id res chain seq x y z
N ASP A 1 7.82 -3.95 8.32
CA ASP A 1 6.65 -3.25 7.75
C ASP A 1 5.75 -4.24 7.06
N TYR A 2 4.45 -4.10 7.26
CA TYR A 2 3.43 -4.86 6.57
C TYR A 2 2.85 -4.00 5.45
N PHE A 3 2.88 -4.51 4.23
CA PHE A 3 2.39 -3.82 3.04
C PHE A 3 1.04 -4.41 2.64
N LEU A 4 0.02 -3.56 2.58
CA LEU A 4 -1.36 -3.95 2.32
C LEU A 4 -1.84 -3.33 1.00
N ALA A 5 -2.19 -4.17 0.04
CA ALA A 5 -3.04 -3.79 -1.10
C ALA A 5 -4.47 -3.58 -0.60
N ASN A 6 -5.01 -2.36 -0.73
CA ASN A 6 -6.31 -2.02 -0.15
C ASN A 6 -7.22 -1.30 -1.15
N TYR A 7 -7.30 -1.80 -2.39
CA TYR A 7 -8.24 -1.31 -3.40
C TYR A 7 -8.15 0.22 -3.55
N THR A 8 -9.28 0.93 -3.41
CA THR A 8 -9.35 2.39 -3.55
C THR A 8 -8.58 3.13 -2.46
N ALA A 9 -8.27 2.46 -1.34
CA ALA A 9 -7.44 3.03 -0.30
C ALA A 9 -5.95 2.99 -0.66
N GLY A 10 -5.59 2.38 -1.80
CA GLY A 10 -4.23 2.31 -2.29
C GLY A 10 -3.37 1.31 -1.53
N LEU A 11 -2.06 1.55 -1.53
CA LEU A 11 -1.12 0.87 -0.67
C LEU A 11 -1.18 1.46 0.74
N ARG A 12 -1.22 0.60 1.76
CA ARG A 12 -0.99 0.98 3.16
C ARG A 12 0.27 0.29 3.69
N VAL A 13 1.13 1.06 4.34
CA VAL A 13 2.34 0.55 5.01
C VAL A 13 2.12 0.64 6.51
N ILE A 14 2.09 -0.51 7.16
CA ILE A 14 1.65 -0.66 8.55
C ILE A 14 2.81 -1.20 9.39
N ASP A 15 3.06 -0.58 10.53
CA ASP A 15 3.87 -1.15 11.60
C ASP A 15 2.98 -2.03 12.49
N ILE A 16 3.32 -3.32 12.51
CA ILE A 16 2.65 -4.35 13.31
C ILE A 16 3.57 -4.92 14.41
N SER A 17 4.70 -4.27 14.70
CA SER A 17 5.64 -4.71 15.75
C SER A 17 5.01 -4.75 17.14
N GLY A 18 3.99 -3.93 17.39
CA GLY A 18 3.24 -3.86 18.65
C GLY A 18 1.93 -4.65 18.67
N ILE A 19 1.70 -5.56 17.70
CA ILE A 19 0.41 -6.24 17.54
C ILE A 19 -0.01 -7.07 18.77
N GLU A 20 0.95 -7.62 19.53
CA GLU A 20 0.68 -8.35 20.78
C GLU A 20 0.00 -7.46 21.84
N ASN A 21 0.26 -6.15 21.80
CA ASN A 21 -0.35 -5.14 22.67
C ASN A 21 -1.50 -4.39 21.97
N SER A 22 -2.09 -4.97 20.92
CA SER A 22 -3.13 -4.33 20.10
C SER A 22 -2.74 -2.95 19.53
N THR A 23 -1.44 -2.73 19.32
CA THR A 23 -0.92 -1.49 18.74
C THR A 23 -0.58 -1.71 17.28
N ILE A 24 -1.26 -0.98 16.39
CA ILE A 24 -1.07 -1.00 14.95
C ILE A 24 -0.98 0.45 14.49
N VAL A 25 0.08 0.80 13.74
CA VAL A 25 0.34 2.18 13.32
C VAL A 25 0.54 2.21 11.81
N GLU A 26 -0.22 3.04 11.09
CA GLU A 26 0.05 3.33 9.68
C GLU A 26 1.25 4.29 9.58
N LYS A 27 2.29 3.89 8.83
CA LYS A 27 3.52 4.67 8.64
C LYS A 27 3.60 5.36 7.28
N GLY A 28 2.77 4.96 6.32
CA GLY A 28 2.77 5.54 4.99
C GLY A 28 1.69 4.95 4.09
N PHE A 29 1.44 5.64 2.98
CA PHE A 29 0.50 5.22 1.97
C PHE A 29 0.93 5.67 0.58
N PHE A 30 0.38 5.04 -0.45
CA PHE A 30 0.44 5.53 -1.82
C PHE A 30 -0.95 5.38 -2.46
N ASP A 31 -1.48 6.48 -2.99
CA ASP A 31 -2.81 6.53 -3.58
C ASP A 31 -2.72 6.47 -5.12
N SER A 32 -3.11 5.32 -5.68
CA SER A 32 -3.23 5.10 -7.13
C SER A 32 -4.66 5.29 -7.65
N TYR A 33 -5.61 5.65 -6.78
CA TYR A 33 -7.02 5.90 -7.10
C TYR A 33 -7.50 7.26 -6.52
N PRO A 34 -7.02 8.40 -7.04
CA PRO A 34 -7.25 9.72 -6.42
C PRO A 34 -8.71 10.20 -6.47
N SER A 35 -9.56 9.53 -7.25
CA SER A 35 -10.98 9.88 -7.39
C SER A 35 -11.81 9.62 -6.14
N GLY A 36 -11.32 8.80 -5.18
CA GLY A 36 -12.02 8.58 -3.91
C GLY A 36 -11.45 7.42 -3.10
N ASN A 37 -12.08 7.12 -1.97
CA ASN A 37 -11.69 6.01 -1.10
C ASN A 37 -12.92 5.27 -0.53
N SER A 38 -13.93 5.06 -1.39
CA SER A 38 -15.12 4.27 -1.03
C SER A 38 -14.75 2.79 -0.95
N ALA A 39 -15.36 2.02 -0.05
CA ALA A 39 -15.18 0.56 -0.02
C ALA A 39 -15.71 -0.12 -1.31
N SER A 40 -14.89 -0.14 -2.36
CA SER A 40 -15.12 -0.78 -3.64
C SER A 40 -13.90 -1.61 -4.03
N PHE A 41 -14.05 -2.40 -5.09
CA PHE A 41 -13.02 -3.32 -5.55
C PHE A 41 -12.13 -2.71 -6.65
N ASP A 42 -12.19 -1.40 -6.86
CA ASP A 42 -11.29 -0.65 -7.74
C ASP A 42 -9.97 -0.35 -7.03
N GLY A 43 -8.89 -0.10 -7.75
CA GLY A 43 -7.61 0.32 -7.16
C GLY A 43 -6.58 -0.81 -7.00
N VAL A 44 -5.73 -0.73 -5.96
CA VAL A 44 -4.58 -1.64 -5.78
C VAL A 44 -5.02 -3.06 -5.46
N TRP A 45 -4.58 -4.02 -6.28
CA TRP A 45 -4.83 -5.45 -6.09
C TRP A 45 -3.60 -6.23 -5.62
N SER A 46 -2.40 -5.82 -6.07
CA SER A 46 -1.16 -6.55 -5.76
C SER A 46 -0.02 -5.62 -5.41
N VAL A 47 0.79 -6.03 -4.43
CA VAL A 47 1.95 -5.29 -3.93
C VAL A 47 3.13 -6.26 -3.78
N TYR A 48 4.28 -5.84 -4.30
CA TYR A 48 5.55 -6.58 -4.23
C TYR A 48 6.63 -5.66 -3.63
N PRO A 49 6.84 -5.70 -2.30
CA PRO A 49 7.62 -4.68 -1.59
C PRO A 49 9.04 -5.10 -1.19
N TYR A 50 9.46 -6.33 -1.49
CA TYR A 50 10.68 -6.94 -0.93
C TYR A 50 11.84 -7.03 -1.93
N PHE A 51 12.07 -5.97 -2.69
CA PHE A 51 13.23 -5.87 -3.57
C PHE A 51 14.41 -5.23 -2.84
N ASP A 52 15.62 -5.75 -3.05
CA ASP A 52 16.87 -5.22 -2.46
C ASP A 52 17.11 -3.73 -2.78
N SER A 53 16.54 -3.24 -3.88
CA SER A 53 16.60 -1.83 -4.29
C SER A 53 15.74 -0.89 -3.45
N GLY A 54 14.96 -1.40 -2.49
CA GLY A 54 13.97 -0.64 -1.72
C GLY A 54 12.78 -0.16 -2.55
N LYS A 55 12.65 -0.63 -3.79
CA LYS A 55 11.53 -0.30 -4.67
C LYS A 55 10.32 -1.15 -4.32
N ILE A 56 9.14 -0.58 -4.40
CA ILE A 56 7.87 -1.26 -4.19
C ILE A 56 7.13 -1.24 -5.52
N ILE A 57 6.73 -2.41 -5.98
CA ILE A 57 5.95 -2.57 -7.21
C ILE A 57 4.49 -2.77 -6.84
N LEU A 58 3.59 -2.06 -7.53
CA LEU A 58 2.14 -2.20 -7.37
C LEU A 58 1.46 -2.48 -8.71
N ASN A 59 0.39 -3.27 -8.65
CA ASN A 59 -0.59 -3.34 -9.71
C ASN A 59 -1.95 -2.86 -9.20
N ASP A 60 -2.47 -1.85 -9.89
CA ASP A 60 -3.79 -1.27 -9.75
C ASP A 60 -4.69 -1.76 -10.90
N ILE A 61 -5.93 -2.11 -10.57
CA ILE A 61 -6.93 -2.65 -11.52
C ILE A 61 -7.28 -1.62 -12.61
N ASN A 62 -7.30 -0.34 -12.26
CA ASN A 62 -7.78 0.74 -13.11
C ASN A 62 -6.62 1.54 -13.73
N SER A 63 -5.59 1.84 -12.94
CA SER A 63 -4.47 2.71 -13.34
C SER A 63 -3.18 1.97 -13.73
N GLY A 64 -3.13 0.65 -13.55
CA GLY A 64 -2.08 -0.20 -14.12
C GLY A 64 -0.89 -0.42 -13.20
N PHE A 65 0.33 -0.14 -13.67
CA PHE A 65 1.58 -0.55 -13.01
C PHE A 65 2.35 0.63 -12.42
N PHE A 66 2.79 0.50 -11.18
CA PHE A 66 3.57 1.52 -10.48
C PHE A 66 4.85 0.94 -9.91
N VAL A 67 5.91 1.74 -9.95
CA VAL A 67 7.15 1.53 -9.18
C VAL A 67 7.34 2.75 -8.31
N ILE A 68 7.34 2.54 -7.00
CA ILE A 68 7.48 3.62 -6.01
C ILE A 68 8.65 3.33 -5.06
N GLU A 69 9.00 4.33 -4.28
CA GLU A 69 9.91 4.24 -3.14
C GLU A 69 9.38 5.12 -2.01
N ALA A 70 9.82 4.86 -0.77
CA ALA A 70 9.47 5.72 0.35
C ALA A 70 10.04 7.13 0.13
N SER A 71 9.23 8.16 0.40
CA SER A 71 9.72 9.55 0.42
C SER A 71 10.68 9.73 1.60
N ASN A 72 11.76 10.47 1.35
CA ASN A 72 12.68 10.95 2.39
C ASN A 72 11.99 11.85 3.42
#